data_AF-A0A9P7USL8-F1
#
_entry.id   AF-A0A9P7USL8-F1
#
_cell.length_a   1.000
_cell.length_b   1.000
_cell.length_c   1.000
_cell.angle_alpha   90.00
_cell.angle_beta   90.00
_cell.angle_gamma   90.00
#
_symmetry.space_group_name_H-M   'P 1'
#
loop_
_entity.id
_entity.type
_entity.pdbx_description
1 polymer ?
#
loop_
_entity_poly.entity_id
_entity_poly.type
_entity_poly.pdbx_seq_one_letter_code
_entity_poly.pdbx_strand_id
1 'polypeptide(L)'
;MCYLGVGDTFTPIHKDLCASSGQNLMCFTENGGSSFWFMTDSSSTRELTNHFLALNKVLDHETHIMSLEEVADAATHVPIYVIEQRIGDLVLVPPRSYHQVVNAGGFTIKTSWSRVTLQGLQTALYHELPLYRRVCRLETYRIKSTIHHTVLRWTKNVLGQDCKSDQNSVLMAKSLAIILSAFDSVLLDEYCPRYAQLETVQPKCSLATEPEVQCDFCGADIFQSFFYCGDCVQEAPNEIADGFILCPGCYVEGRTCKCGSLKPSQWRAFETLLAARRAAHAALHSYWERNTTLKQVPLREERDLLHTSSKKGIFSACILLVERRKAFKPKDALRKCSTGSLSHDIPLDEWVYCKECHRARCFSHMLYAYDMHAVQILHALTDEKSVHERHKTSKINYHQKWELYEKQEKEGKQPEDIQLSDLAQTFTTCKPLHPGFVRPGWYDENIEIIRSTEGNLDHLKQKYYNLTASVSDRSRPLSKVSGGGNENRKRLFLDCVMLETQTRGVDSRNAASSRSATSEVSDGVEDESTNCSLFDSPIQSTQEGVRKRRKTTSHALPSNSEFARALDSNIQTTDTKTIIHRHRLKQPENNDRRKQRSAEETHLNGTPPSSQEL
;
A
#
# COMPACT_ATOMS: atom_id res chain seq x y z
N MET A 1 -6.49 14.99 6.95
CA MET A 1 -7.93 14.68 6.91
C MET A 1 -8.55 15.02 8.25
N CYS A 2 -9.83 15.40 8.29
CA CYS A 2 -10.57 15.62 9.52
C CYS A 2 -11.82 14.74 9.49
N TYR A 3 -12.00 13.90 10.51
CA TYR A 3 -13.15 13.02 10.65
C TYR A 3 -14.10 13.58 11.71
N LEU A 4 -15.37 13.72 11.33
CA LEU A 4 -16.45 14.17 12.21
C LEU A 4 -17.37 12.96 12.42
N GLY A 5 -17.46 12.46 13.66
CA GLY A 5 -18.20 11.24 13.99
C GLY A 5 -19.17 11.45 15.13
N VAL A 6 -20.43 11.03 14.97
CA VAL A 6 -21.40 10.88 16.07
C VAL A 6 -21.40 9.44 16.58
N GLY A 7 -21.95 9.19 17.78
CA GLY A 7 -22.15 7.83 18.28
C GLY A 7 -22.85 6.90 17.27
N ASP A 8 -22.51 5.61 17.31
CA ASP A 8 -22.98 4.56 16.38
C ASP A 8 -22.59 4.81 14.90
N THR A 9 -21.48 5.52 14.65
CA THR A 9 -20.86 5.58 13.31
C THR A 9 -19.58 4.75 13.26
N PHE A 10 -19.37 4.09 12.11
CA PHE A 10 -18.39 3.03 11.90
C PHE A 10 -17.50 3.36 10.71
N THR A 11 -16.19 3.21 10.87
CA THR A 11 -15.25 3.10 9.75
C THR A 11 -15.05 1.60 9.46
N PRO A 12 -15.28 1.12 8.22
CA PRO A 12 -15.00 -0.26 7.81
C PRO A 12 -13.59 -0.75 8.16
N ILE A 13 -13.42 -2.08 8.24
CA ILE A 13 -12.09 -2.64 8.45
C ILE A 13 -11.22 -2.44 7.19
N HIS A 14 -10.06 -1.83 7.37
CA HIS A 14 -9.14 -1.48 6.29
C HIS A 14 -7.69 -1.39 6.79
N LYS A 15 -6.74 -1.22 5.87
CA LYS A 15 -5.33 -0.86 6.16
C LYS A 15 -5.08 0.57 5.68
N ASP A 16 -4.21 1.30 6.38
CA ASP A 16 -3.68 2.58 5.87
C ASP A 16 -3.10 2.43 4.46
N LEU A 17 -3.35 3.43 3.61
CA LEU A 17 -2.97 3.41 2.19
C LEU A 17 -1.47 3.23 2.00
N CYS A 18 -1.11 2.35 1.06
CA CYS A 18 0.25 2.05 0.61
C CYS A 18 1.25 1.83 1.77
N ALA A 19 0.89 0.99 2.75
CA ALA A 19 1.69 0.66 3.93
C ALA A 19 2.26 1.89 4.68
N SER A 20 1.52 3.00 4.68
CA SER A 20 1.81 4.14 5.55
C SER A 20 1.40 3.84 7.00
N SER A 21 1.89 4.65 7.93
CA SER A 21 1.42 4.68 9.32
C SER A 21 0.42 5.81 9.50
N GLY A 22 -0.84 5.49 9.81
CA GLY A 22 -1.83 6.46 10.20
C GLY A 22 -1.53 7.07 11.56
N GLN A 23 -1.81 8.36 11.69
CA GLN A 23 -1.86 9.08 12.96
C GLN A 23 -3.26 9.67 13.10
N ASN A 24 -3.87 9.54 14.28
CA ASN A 24 -5.21 10.05 14.58
C ASN A 24 -5.21 10.71 15.95
N LEU A 25 -5.27 12.05 15.99
CA LEU A 25 -5.43 12.82 17.21
C LEU A 25 -6.91 13.14 17.43
N MET A 26 -7.46 12.79 18.59
CA MET A 26 -8.82 13.21 18.99
C MET A 26 -8.78 14.66 19.47
N CYS A 27 -9.22 15.58 18.62
CA CYS A 27 -9.10 17.03 18.87
C CYS A 27 -10.28 17.60 19.68
N PHE A 28 -11.46 17.00 19.57
CA PHE A 28 -12.67 17.46 20.28
C PHE A 28 -13.61 16.29 20.54
N THR A 29 -14.29 16.30 21.69
CA THR A 29 -15.40 15.40 21.98
C THR A 29 -16.51 16.14 22.73
N GLU A 30 -17.76 15.79 22.46
CA GLU A 30 -18.95 16.31 23.14
C GLU A 30 -19.57 15.20 24.01
N ASN A 31 -20.17 15.55 25.16
CA ASN A 31 -20.95 14.64 26.00
C ASN A 31 -20.27 13.30 26.32
N GLY A 32 -18.95 13.32 26.53
CA GLY A 32 -18.16 12.11 26.81
C GLY A 32 -17.92 11.21 25.60
N GLY A 33 -18.10 11.69 24.37
CA GLY A 33 -17.82 10.96 23.14
C GLY A 33 -16.39 10.42 23.10
N SER A 34 -16.23 9.19 22.59
CA SER A 34 -14.95 8.51 22.46
C SER A 34 -14.95 7.59 21.23
N SER A 35 -13.90 6.80 21.03
CA SER A 35 -13.84 5.88 19.88
C SER A 35 -13.09 4.60 20.19
N PHE A 36 -13.74 3.48 19.91
CA PHE A 36 -13.13 2.16 20.01
C PHE A 36 -12.42 1.82 18.70
N TRP A 37 -11.13 1.54 18.80
CA TRP A 37 -10.31 1.03 17.69
C TRP A 37 -10.10 -0.46 17.91
N PHE A 38 -10.40 -1.26 16.89
CA PHE A 38 -10.11 -2.69 16.82
C PHE A 38 -8.99 -2.86 15.81
N MET A 39 -7.84 -3.41 16.20
CA MET A 39 -6.61 -3.38 15.40
C MET A 39 -5.85 -4.71 15.46
N THR A 40 -5.26 -5.16 14.35
CA THR A 40 -4.26 -6.25 14.36
C THR A 40 -2.83 -5.72 14.48
N ASP A 41 -1.88 -6.58 14.83
CA ASP A 41 -0.48 -6.33 14.50
C ASP A 41 -0.25 -6.40 12.97
N SER A 42 0.89 -5.89 12.50
CA SER A 42 1.26 -5.88 11.08
C SER A 42 1.55 -7.26 10.49
N SER A 43 2.02 -8.21 11.30
CA SER A 43 2.38 -9.56 10.84
C SER A 43 1.15 -10.40 10.53
N SER A 44 0.11 -10.32 11.36
CA SER A 44 -1.16 -11.06 11.18
C SER A 44 -2.02 -10.62 9.98
N THR A 45 -1.49 -9.77 9.08
CA THR A 45 -2.15 -9.32 7.85
C THR A 45 -2.61 -10.50 7.00
N ARG A 46 -1.78 -11.55 6.84
CA ARG A 46 -2.07 -12.69 5.98
C ARG A 46 -3.17 -13.57 6.60
N GLU A 47 -3.05 -13.88 7.88
CA GLU A 47 -3.98 -14.71 8.63
C GLU A 47 -5.40 -14.13 8.65
N LEU A 48 -5.54 -12.83 8.95
CA LEU A 48 -6.84 -12.16 8.93
C LEU A 48 -7.43 -12.14 7.51
N THR A 49 -6.60 -11.86 6.49
CA THR A 49 -7.06 -11.85 5.10
C THR A 49 -7.53 -13.24 4.66
N ASN A 50 -6.78 -14.30 4.99
CA ASN A 50 -7.16 -15.69 4.68
C ASN A 50 -8.49 -16.10 5.35
N HIS A 51 -8.68 -15.72 6.63
CA HIS A 51 -9.94 -15.97 7.34
C HIS A 51 -11.13 -15.28 6.65
N PHE A 52 -11.01 -14.01 6.29
CA PHE A 52 -12.10 -13.29 5.61
C PHE A 52 -12.31 -13.72 4.14
N LEU A 53 -11.26 -14.15 3.43
CA LEU A 53 -11.40 -14.76 2.10
C LEU A 53 -12.19 -16.08 2.14
N ALA A 54 -12.05 -16.89 3.19
CA ALA A 54 -12.88 -18.09 3.39
C ALA A 54 -14.38 -17.75 3.58
N LEU A 55 -14.70 -16.52 4.00
CA LEU A 55 -16.05 -15.95 4.08
C LEU A 55 -16.47 -15.22 2.79
N ASN A 56 -15.68 -15.31 1.71
CA ASN A 56 -15.81 -14.56 0.45
C ASN A 56 -15.76 -13.03 0.60
N LYS A 57 -14.96 -12.53 1.56
CA LYS A 57 -14.80 -11.09 1.84
C LYS A 57 -13.36 -10.63 1.58
N VAL A 58 -13.18 -9.74 0.61
CA VAL A 58 -11.89 -9.08 0.33
C VAL A 58 -11.76 -7.83 1.20
N LEU A 59 -10.98 -7.87 2.28
CA LEU A 59 -10.86 -6.73 3.21
C LEU A 59 -10.26 -5.47 2.56
N ASP A 60 -9.35 -5.62 1.59
CA ASP A 60 -8.79 -4.50 0.81
C ASP A 60 -9.82 -3.79 -0.11
N HIS A 61 -11.09 -4.20 -0.13
CA HIS A 61 -12.17 -3.42 -0.74
C HIS A 61 -12.80 -2.38 0.20
N GLU A 62 -12.46 -2.41 1.50
CA GLU A 62 -12.93 -1.43 2.51
C GLU A 62 -14.46 -1.37 2.68
N THR A 63 -15.19 -2.40 2.22
CA THR A 63 -16.66 -2.48 2.22
C THR A 63 -17.26 -3.25 3.41
N HIS A 64 -16.45 -3.86 4.27
CA HIS A 64 -16.95 -4.67 5.38
C HIS A 64 -16.77 -3.97 6.73
N ILE A 65 -17.82 -3.97 7.55
CA ILE A 65 -17.78 -3.61 8.97
C ILE A 65 -17.96 -4.91 9.76
N MET A 66 -16.96 -5.28 10.55
CA MET A 66 -17.01 -6.46 11.41
C MET A 66 -18.01 -6.27 12.55
N SER A 67 -18.86 -7.28 12.75
CA SER A 67 -19.65 -7.47 13.97
C SER A 67 -18.78 -7.84 15.17
N LEU A 68 -19.30 -7.74 16.40
CA LEU A 68 -18.54 -8.18 17.60
C LEU A 68 -18.34 -9.70 17.59
N GLU A 69 -19.27 -10.43 17.00
CA GLU A 69 -19.20 -11.86 16.76
C GLU A 69 -18.05 -12.21 15.80
N GLU A 70 -17.88 -11.46 14.69
CA GLU A 70 -16.73 -11.61 13.79
C GLU A 70 -15.41 -11.16 14.42
N VAL A 71 -15.42 -10.15 15.30
CA VAL A 71 -14.25 -9.77 16.10
C VAL A 71 -13.86 -10.91 17.05
N ALA A 72 -14.82 -11.52 17.74
CA ALA A 72 -14.56 -12.63 18.66
C ALA A 72 -14.07 -13.90 17.93
N ASP A 73 -14.65 -14.22 16.78
CA ASP A 73 -14.25 -15.36 15.95
C ASP A 73 -12.84 -15.17 15.35
N ALA A 74 -12.57 -14.02 14.74
CA ALA A 74 -11.24 -13.68 14.23
C ALA A 74 -10.17 -13.62 15.36
N ALA A 75 -10.55 -13.20 16.57
CA ALA A 75 -9.68 -13.20 17.75
C ALA A 75 -9.26 -14.60 18.22
N THR A 76 -9.91 -15.68 17.74
CA THR A 76 -9.43 -17.07 17.98
C THR A 76 -8.23 -17.44 17.12
N HIS A 77 -7.94 -16.66 16.06
CA HIS A 77 -6.86 -16.90 15.10
C HIS A 77 -5.78 -15.81 15.09
N VAL A 78 -6.15 -14.56 15.36
CA VAL A 78 -5.30 -13.37 15.22
C VAL A 78 -5.42 -12.48 16.46
N PRO A 79 -4.32 -11.93 17.03
CA PRO A 79 -4.41 -10.94 18.08
C PRO A 79 -5.15 -9.68 17.61
N ILE A 80 -6.32 -9.42 18.19
CA ILE A 80 -7.05 -8.14 18.03
C ILE A 80 -6.88 -7.31 19.29
N TYR A 81 -6.23 -6.16 19.13
CA TYR A 81 -6.05 -5.14 20.15
C TYR A 81 -7.25 -4.19 20.13
N VAL A 82 -7.84 -3.92 21.29
CA VAL A 82 -8.94 -2.96 21.44
C VAL A 82 -8.50 -1.82 22.35
N ILE A 83 -8.65 -0.58 21.88
CA ILE A 83 -8.38 0.63 22.66
C ILE A 83 -9.55 1.62 22.57
N GLU A 84 -9.82 2.32 23.66
CA GLU A 84 -10.70 3.49 23.67
C GLU A 84 -9.85 4.76 23.51
N GLN A 85 -10.17 5.58 22.51
CA GLN A 85 -9.57 6.89 22.26
C GLN A 85 -10.49 8.00 22.79
N ARG A 86 -9.98 8.84 23.70
CA ARG A 86 -10.66 10.00 24.28
C ARG A 86 -9.98 11.30 23.83
N ILE A 87 -10.53 12.45 24.23
CA ILE A 87 -10.00 13.77 23.85
C ILE A 87 -8.54 13.94 24.28
N GLY A 88 -7.69 14.40 23.35
CA GLY A 88 -6.24 14.52 23.52
C GLY A 88 -5.43 13.28 23.12
N ASP A 89 -6.06 12.10 22.99
CA ASP A 89 -5.33 10.86 22.68
C ASP A 89 -4.90 10.81 21.21
N LEU A 90 -3.62 10.49 20.99
CA LEU A 90 -3.03 10.22 19.68
C LEU A 90 -2.91 8.70 19.46
N VAL A 91 -3.75 8.15 18.58
CA VAL A 91 -3.64 6.77 18.10
C VAL A 91 -2.62 6.73 16.96
N LEU A 92 -1.71 5.75 17.03
CA LEU A 92 -0.71 5.44 16.00
C LEU A 92 -1.05 4.10 15.38
N VAL A 93 -1.32 4.08 14.08
CA VAL A 93 -1.65 2.86 13.32
C VAL A 93 -0.36 2.31 12.68
N PRO A 94 0.05 1.06 12.98
CA PRO A 94 1.20 0.44 12.32
C PRO A 94 0.96 0.17 10.83
N PRO A 95 2.01 0.19 9.97
CA PRO A 95 1.88 -0.21 8.57
C PRO A 95 1.23 -1.58 8.41
N ARG A 96 0.26 -1.70 7.48
CA ARG A 96 -0.54 -2.91 7.23
C ARG A 96 -1.37 -3.44 8.41
N SER A 97 -1.44 -2.73 9.55
CA SER A 97 -2.42 -3.04 10.60
C SER A 97 -3.83 -2.91 10.02
N TYR A 98 -4.57 -4.01 10.01
CA TYR A 98 -6.00 -3.95 9.74
C TYR A 98 -6.67 -3.32 10.95
N HIS A 99 -7.51 -2.31 10.70
CA HIS A 99 -8.20 -1.61 11.76
C HIS A 99 -9.62 -1.18 11.38
N GLN A 100 -10.51 -1.25 12.36
CA GLN A 100 -11.88 -0.75 12.35
C GLN A 100 -12.07 0.25 13.48
N VAL A 101 -12.89 1.28 13.26
CA VAL A 101 -13.13 2.35 14.24
C VAL A 101 -14.63 2.51 14.47
N VAL A 102 -15.05 2.59 15.73
CA VAL A 102 -16.45 2.82 16.11
C VAL A 102 -16.51 4.02 17.05
N ASN A 103 -17.27 5.05 16.67
CA ASN A 103 -17.49 6.22 17.51
C ASN A 103 -18.62 5.93 18.52
N ALA A 104 -18.40 6.27 19.79
CA ALA A 104 -19.33 5.97 20.89
C ALA A 104 -19.66 7.24 21.69
N GLY A 105 -20.85 7.29 22.28
CA GLY A 105 -21.32 8.44 23.05
C GLY A 105 -21.70 9.63 22.16
N GLY A 106 -21.24 10.83 22.52
CA GLY A 106 -21.53 12.06 21.80
C GLY A 106 -20.70 12.26 20.52
N PHE A 107 -20.60 13.52 20.09
CA PHE A 107 -19.85 13.91 18.90
C PHE A 107 -18.32 13.85 19.12
N THR A 108 -17.57 13.61 18.06
CA THR A 108 -16.11 13.47 18.04
C THR A 108 -15.51 14.13 16.80
N ILE A 109 -14.36 14.79 16.95
CA ILE A 109 -13.56 15.32 15.83
C ILE A 109 -12.13 14.79 15.95
N LYS A 110 -11.65 14.11 14.91
CA LYS A 110 -10.27 13.60 14.80
C LYS A 110 -9.52 14.29 13.68
N THR A 111 -8.29 14.74 13.94
CA THR A 111 -7.35 15.14 12.90
C THR A 111 -6.44 13.96 12.57
N SER A 112 -6.31 13.64 11.28
CA SER A 112 -5.57 12.47 10.81
C SER A 112 -4.63 12.76 9.64
N TRP A 113 -3.45 12.14 9.67
CA TRP A 113 -2.44 12.21 8.62
C TRP A 113 -1.62 10.91 8.55
N SER A 114 -1.25 10.50 7.35
CA SER A 114 -0.39 9.33 7.12
C SER A 114 1.09 9.73 7.11
N ARG A 115 1.97 8.82 7.53
CA ARG A 115 3.43 8.96 7.40
C ARG A 115 4.02 7.72 6.74
N VAL A 116 4.81 7.91 5.69
CA VAL A 116 5.56 6.83 5.04
C VAL A 116 7.02 6.88 5.50
N THR A 117 7.59 5.72 5.85
CA THR A 117 9.02 5.56 6.18
C THR A 117 9.74 4.84 5.03
N LEU A 118 11.07 4.70 5.08
CA LEU A 118 11.79 3.90 4.08
C LEU A 118 11.35 2.43 4.05
N GLN A 119 11.13 1.85 5.23
CA GLN A 119 10.55 0.51 5.32
C GLN A 119 9.10 0.51 4.80
N GLY A 120 8.33 1.58 5.07
CA GLY A 120 7.01 1.78 4.47
C GLY A 120 7.03 1.74 2.94
N LEU A 121 7.95 2.46 2.29
CA LEU A 121 8.12 2.43 0.82
C LEU A 121 8.48 1.02 0.29
N GLN A 122 9.35 0.30 1.00
CA GLN A 122 9.69 -1.09 0.66
C GLN A 122 8.49 -2.02 0.83
N THR A 123 7.85 -2.03 2.00
CA THR A 123 6.65 -2.81 2.30
C THR A 123 5.51 -2.51 1.32
N ALA A 124 5.32 -1.24 0.95
CA ALA A 124 4.32 -0.82 -0.03
C ALA A 124 4.61 -1.39 -1.42
N LEU A 125 5.82 -1.14 -1.95
CA LEU A 125 6.28 -1.65 -3.24
C LEU A 125 6.18 -3.18 -3.32
N TYR A 126 6.54 -3.86 -2.24
CA TYR A 126 6.67 -5.31 -2.20
C TYR A 126 5.37 -6.05 -1.93
N HIS A 127 4.48 -5.57 -1.06
CA HIS A 127 3.32 -6.34 -0.61
C HIS A 127 1.98 -5.66 -0.92
N GLU A 128 1.88 -4.35 -0.74
CA GLU A 128 0.61 -3.65 -1.00
C GLU A 128 0.38 -3.41 -2.50
N LEU A 129 1.35 -2.93 -3.30
CA LEU A 129 1.11 -2.68 -4.73
C LEU A 129 0.72 -3.95 -5.54
N PRO A 130 1.35 -5.12 -5.34
CA PRO A 130 0.94 -6.34 -6.06
C PRO A 130 -0.46 -6.81 -5.65
N LEU A 131 -0.81 -6.66 -4.37
CA LEU A 131 -2.14 -6.97 -3.82
C LEU A 131 -3.20 -6.01 -4.38
N TYR A 132 -2.95 -4.70 -4.33
CA TYR A 132 -3.81 -3.65 -4.86
C TYR A 132 -4.11 -3.87 -6.34
N ARG A 133 -3.11 -4.31 -7.12
CA ARG A 133 -3.29 -4.69 -8.53
C ARG A 133 -4.27 -5.86 -8.72
N ARG A 134 -4.19 -6.91 -7.89
CA ARG A 134 -5.11 -8.05 -7.97
C ARG A 134 -6.54 -7.61 -7.67
N VAL A 135 -6.76 -7.03 -6.48
CA VAL A 135 -8.10 -6.67 -5.97
C VAL A 135 -8.71 -5.42 -6.61
N CYS A 136 -7.89 -4.60 -7.28
CA CYS A 136 -8.20 -3.29 -7.89
C CYS A 136 -8.45 -2.15 -6.88
N ARG A 137 -7.51 -1.98 -5.94
CA ARG A 137 -7.45 -0.85 -4.99
C ARG A 137 -6.53 0.25 -5.55
N LEU A 138 -6.94 1.53 -5.43
CA LEU A 138 -6.20 2.67 -5.98
C LEU A 138 -4.82 2.87 -5.33
N GLU A 139 -3.80 3.23 -6.12
CA GLU A 139 -2.49 3.64 -5.61
C GLU A 139 -2.42 5.16 -5.41
N THR A 140 -2.72 5.63 -4.21
CA THR A 140 -2.77 7.07 -3.90
C THR A 140 -1.39 7.72 -3.75
N TYR A 141 -0.37 6.99 -3.25
CA TYR A 141 0.92 7.58 -2.84
C TYR A 141 2.08 7.37 -3.83
N ARG A 142 1.77 6.95 -5.07
CA ARG A 142 2.70 6.91 -6.22
C ARG A 142 4.08 6.38 -5.85
N ILE A 143 4.12 5.17 -5.30
CA ILE A 143 5.24 4.69 -4.46
C ILE A 143 6.52 4.56 -5.27
N LYS A 144 6.45 4.09 -6.52
CA LYS A 144 7.59 4.03 -7.44
C LYS A 144 8.19 5.41 -7.70
N SER A 145 7.34 6.40 -7.95
CA SER A 145 7.70 7.81 -8.17
C SER A 145 8.35 8.41 -6.90
N THR A 146 7.76 8.16 -5.73
CA THR A 146 8.31 8.57 -4.42
C THR A 146 9.69 7.94 -4.14
N ILE A 147 9.89 6.67 -4.48
CA ILE A 147 11.20 5.99 -4.39
C ILE A 147 12.23 6.67 -5.31
N HIS A 148 11.87 6.89 -6.59
CA HIS A 148 12.73 7.53 -7.59
C HIS A 148 13.20 8.93 -7.15
N HIS A 149 12.28 9.81 -6.72
CA HIS A 149 12.65 11.16 -6.25
C HIS A 149 13.44 11.14 -4.95
N THR A 150 13.23 10.15 -4.08
CA THR A 150 14.04 9.97 -2.87
C THR A 150 15.48 9.59 -3.23
N VAL A 151 15.70 8.68 -4.19
CA VAL A 151 17.04 8.37 -4.74
C VAL A 151 17.69 9.62 -5.33
N LEU A 152 16.98 10.37 -6.18
CA LEU A 152 17.51 11.59 -6.80
C LEU A 152 17.91 12.65 -5.75
N ARG A 153 17.06 12.90 -4.75
CA ARG A 153 17.31 13.90 -3.69
C ARG A 153 18.47 13.48 -2.80
N TRP A 154 18.52 12.22 -2.37
CA TRP A 154 19.56 11.77 -1.44
C TRP A 154 20.91 11.51 -2.12
N THR A 155 20.93 11.18 -3.41
CA THR A 155 22.16 11.20 -4.22
C THR A 155 22.79 12.59 -4.19
N LYS A 156 22.01 13.65 -4.41
CA LYS A 156 22.49 15.04 -4.31
C LYS A 156 22.98 15.38 -2.90
N ASN A 157 22.26 14.95 -1.85
CA ASN A 157 22.69 15.15 -0.46
C ASN A 157 24.05 14.47 -0.18
N VAL A 158 24.23 13.20 -0.55
CA VAL A 158 25.47 12.43 -0.28
C VAL A 158 26.66 12.98 -1.08
N LEU A 159 26.43 13.49 -2.30
CA LEU A 159 27.46 14.21 -3.08
C LEU A 159 27.80 15.58 -2.50
N GLY A 160 26.82 16.30 -1.95
CA GLY A 160 26.99 17.63 -1.33
C GLY A 160 27.50 17.61 0.12
N GLN A 161 27.89 16.45 0.65
CA GLN A 161 28.44 16.32 2.00
C GLN A 161 29.97 16.44 1.99
N ASP A 162 30.47 17.34 2.83
CA ASP A 162 31.90 17.44 3.17
C ASP A 162 32.46 16.09 3.62
N CYS A 163 33.77 15.92 3.49
CA CYS A 163 34.49 14.68 3.84
C CYS A 163 34.57 14.36 5.35
N LYS A 164 33.71 14.95 6.19
CA LYS A 164 33.65 14.69 7.64
C LYS A 164 32.55 13.67 7.94
N SER A 165 32.95 12.54 8.51
CA SER A 165 32.07 11.41 8.84
C SER A 165 31.21 11.67 10.08
N ASP A 166 30.31 12.65 10.04
CA ASP A 166 29.33 12.84 11.12
C ASP A 166 28.23 11.74 11.08
N GLN A 167 27.51 11.58 12.19
CA GLN A 167 26.50 10.52 12.32
C GLN A 167 25.33 10.66 11.34
N ASN A 168 25.02 11.88 10.89
CA ASN A 168 23.96 12.14 9.91
C ASN A 168 24.41 11.75 8.50
N SER A 169 25.68 11.99 8.15
CA SER A 169 26.28 11.56 6.88
C SER A 169 26.21 10.04 6.71
N VAL A 170 26.55 9.30 7.77
CA VAL A 170 26.52 7.82 7.78
C VAL A 170 25.09 7.31 7.69
N LEU A 171 24.14 7.97 8.36
CA LEU A 171 22.72 7.65 8.27
C LEU A 171 22.17 7.91 6.87
N MET A 172 22.50 9.04 6.24
CA MET A 172 22.07 9.37 4.88
C MET A 172 22.65 8.41 3.83
N ALA A 173 23.94 8.04 3.92
CA ALA A 173 24.54 7.07 3.01
C ALA A 173 23.90 5.67 3.13
N LYS A 174 23.65 5.19 4.36
CA LYS A 174 22.91 3.93 4.59
C LYS A 174 21.47 4.01 4.08
N SER A 175 20.80 5.14 4.30
CA SER A 175 19.43 5.39 3.86
C SER A 175 19.31 5.45 2.33
N LEU A 176 20.28 6.06 1.65
CA LEU A 176 20.40 6.05 0.19
C LEU A 176 20.62 4.62 -0.35
N ALA A 177 21.45 3.79 0.31
CA ALA A 177 21.62 2.39 -0.10
C ALA A 177 20.33 1.56 0.06
N ILE A 178 19.56 1.77 1.14
CA ILE A 178 18.27 1.10 1.38
C ILE A 178 17.24 1.46 0.30
N ILE A 179 17.10 2.75 -0.03
CA ILE A 179 16.13 3.20 -1.04
C ILE A 179 16.60 2.88 -2.47
N LEU A 180 17.91 2.83 -2.73
CA LEU A 180 18.46 2.33 -4.00
C LEU A 180 18.13 0.84 -4.21
N SER A 181 18.16 0.01 -3.16
CA SER A 181 17.71 -1.40 -3.23
C SER A 181 16.21 -1.53 -3.54
N ALA A 182 15.37 -0.59 -3.08
CA ALA A 182 13.97 -0.53 -3.49
C ALA A 182 13.84 -0.10 -4.97
N PHE A 183 14.59 0.92 -5.39
CA PHE A 183 14.61 1.41 -6.77
C PHE A 183 15.12 0.35 -7.75
N ASP A 184 16.10 -0.46 -7.38
CA ASP A 184 16.56 -1.63 -8.15
C ASP A 184 15.39 -2.60 -8.45
N SER A 185 14.48 -2.81 -7.50
CA SER A 185 13.29 -3.63 -7.73
C SER A 185 12.30 -2.97 -8.70
N VAL A 186 12.13 -1.65 -8.63
CA VAL A 186 11.33 -0.87 -9.60
C VAL A 186 11.94 -0.99 -10.99
N LEU A 187 13.26 -0.78 -11.12
CA LEU A 187 13.98 -0.93 -12.38
C LEU A 187 13.83 -2.33 -12.97
N LEU A 188 13.95 -3.38 -12.15
CA LEU A 188 13.80 -4.76 -12.59
C LEU A 188 12.41 -5.03 -13.17
N ASP A 189 11.34 -4.55 -12.54
CA ASP A 189 9.97 -4.76 -13.04
C ASP A 189 9.61 -3.92 -14.27
N GLU A 190 10.22 -2.74 -14.41
CA GLU A 190 10.04 -1.83 -15.56
C GLU A 190 11.00 -2.10 -16.73
N TYR A 191 12.02 -2.93 -16.55
CA TYR A 191 13.02 -3.22 -17.58
C TYR A 191 12.50 -4.18 -18.67
N CYS A 192 12.98 -3.98 -19.89
CA CYS A 192 13.03 -5.03 -20.90
C CYS A 192 14.31 -4.90 -21.77
N PRO A 193 14.85 -5.98 -22.37
CA PRO A 193 16.10 -5.91 -23.15
C PRO A 193 16.08 -4.98 -24.37
N ARG A 194 14.89 -4.52 -24.81
CA ARG A 194 14.71 -3.62 -25.96
C ARG A 194 14.18 -2.24 -25.56
N TYR A 195 14.41 -1.79 -24.32
CA TYR A 195 13.91 -0.50 -23.83
C TYR A 195 14.24 0.68 -24.77
N ALA A 196 15.42 0.68 -25.38
CA ALA A 196 15.87 1.72 -26.31
C ALA A 196 15.14 1.72 -27.68
N GLN A 197 14.27 0.74 -27.94
CA GLN A 197 13.47 0.60 -29.17
C GLN A 197 11.98 0.88 -28.94
N LEU A 198 11.58 1.24 -27.71
CA LEU A 198 10.18 1.49 -27.37
C LEU A 198 9.79 2.95 -27.62
N GLU A 199 8.55 3.14 -28.05
CA GLU A 199 7.97 4.45 -28.25
C GLU A 199 7.81 5.19 -26.91
N THR A 200 8.37 6.39 -26.84
CA THR A 200 8.27 7.28 -25.69
C THR A 200 7.12 8.27 -25.90
N VAL A 201 6.04 8.13 -25.14
CA VAL A 201 4.90 9.03 -25.16
C VAL A 201 5.22 10.24 -24.29
N GLN A 202 5.25 11.43 -24.89
CA GLN A 202 5.36 12.69 -24.14
C GLN A 202 3.98 13.13 -23.63
N PRO A 203 3.83 13.52 -22.35
CA PRO A 203 2.60 14.12 -21.85
C PRO A 203 2.22 15.40 -22.62
N LYS A 204 0.92 15.59 -22.90
CA LYS A 204 0.44 16.84 -23.52
C LYS A 204 0.58 18.07 -22.62
N CYS A 205 0.57 17.89 -21.30
CA CYS A 205 0.61 18.97 -20.32
C CYS A 205 2.05 19.32 -19.92
N SER A 206 2.44 20.59 -20.08
CA SER A 206 3.80 21.08 -19.83
C SER A 206 4.06 21.55 -18.40
N LEU A 207 3.14 21.31 -17.46
CA LEU A 207 3.17 21.91 -16.11
C LEU A 207 3.66 20.96 -15.01
N ALA A 208 3.73 19.65 -15.27
CA ALA A 208 4.21 18.64 -14.32
C ALA A 208 5.44 17.90 -14.89
N THR A 209 6.42 17.60 -14.04
CA THR A 209 7.65 16.87 -14.46
C THR A 209 7.45 15.36 -14.62
N GLU A 210 6.37 14.81 -14.08
CA GLU A 210 5.92 13.43 -14.32
C GLU A 210 4.38 13.44 -14.42
N PRO A 211 3.78 12.72 -15.39
CA PRO A 211 2.32 12.67 -15.56
C PRO A 211 1.63 11.92 -14.42
N GLU A 212 0.41 12.30 -14.08
CA GLU A 212 -0.47 11.58 -13.13
C GLU A 212 -1.47 10.72 -13.91
N VAL A 213 -1.02 9.50 -14.25
CA VAL A 213 -1.82 8.53 -15.01
C VAL A 213 -1.90 7.22 -14.23
N GLN A 214 -3.11 6.66 -14.19
CA GLN A 214 -3.42 5.40 -13.52
C GLN A 214 -3.75 4.29 -14.53
N CYS A 215 -3.78 3.05 -14.04
CA CYS A 215 -4.25 1.89 -14.79
C CYS A 215 -5.79 1.84 -14.83
N ASP A 216 -6.39 1.91 -16.02
CA ASP A 216 -7.85 1.90 -16.22
C ASP A 216 -8.54 0.59 -15.75
N PHE A 217 -7.76 -0.45 -15.46
CA PHE A 217 -8.27 -1.66 -14.83
C PHE A 217 -8.18 -1.57 -13.29
N CYS A 218 -7.01 -1.30 -12.72
CA CYS A 218 -6.73 -1.55 -11.30
C CYS A 218 -6.30 -0.33 -10.47
N GLY A 219 -6.18 0.87 -11.04
CA GLY A 219 -5.83 2.10 -10.31
C GLY A 219 -4.38 2.23 -9.83
N ALA A 220 -3.45 1.39 -10.29
CA ALA A 220 -2.02 1.51 -9.99
C ALA A 220 -1.37 2.70 -10.75
N ASP A 221 -0.36 3.35 -10.15
CA ASP A 221 0.38 4.48 -10.75
C ASP A 221 1.24 4.01 -11.92
N ILE A 222 1.15 4.72 -13.05
CA ILE A 222 1.94 4.42 -14.25
C ILE A 222 3.27 5.17 -14.19
N PHE A 223 4.23 4.64 -13.43
CA PHE A 223 5.54 5.26 -13.20
C PHE A 223 6.45 5.36 -14.44
N GLN A 224 6.45 4.35 -15.32
CA GLN A 224 7.42 4.27 -16.43
C GLN A 224 6.86 3.58 -17.66
N SER A 225 6.44 2.32 -17.56
CA SER A 225 6.02 1.50 -18.71
C SER A 225 4.54 1.15 -18.64
N PHE A 226 3.87 1.09 -19.79
CA PHE A 226 2.44 0.82 -19.89
C PHE A 226 2.03 0.26 -21.24
N PHE A 227 0.73 0.00 -21.35
CA PHE A 227 0.06 -0.50 -22.53
C PHE A 227 -1.07 0.46 -22.92
N TYR A 228 -1.02 1.01 -24.13
CA TYR A 228 -1.94 2.05 -24.61
C TYR A 228 -2.77 1.58 -25.82
N CYS A 229 -4.03 2.02 -25.89
CA CYS A 229 -4.92 1.82 -27.03
C CYS A 229 -5.79 3.06 -27.30
N GLY A 230 -5.46 3.79 -28.36
CA GLY A 230 -6.26 4.94 -28.84
C GLY A 230 -7.58 4.58 -29.52
N ASP A 231 -7.81 3.31 -29.87
CA ASP A 231 -9.09 2.85 -30.45
C ASP A 231 -10.18 2.64 -29.37
N CYS A 232 -9.80 2.58 -28.10
CA CYS A 232 -10.69 2.44 -26.95
C CYS A 232 -10.61 3.72 -26.12
N VAL A 233 -11.31 4.77 -26.55
CA VAL A 233 -11.39 6.05 -25.82
C VAL A 233 -12.53 5.98 -24.79
N GLN A 234 -12.31 6.52 -23.59
CA GLN A 234 -13.36 6.72 -22.59
C GLN A 234 -14.09 8.05 -22.85
N GLU A 235 -15.36 8.16 -22.46
CA GLU A 235 -16.10 9.45 -22.53
C GLU A 235 -15.61 10.47 -21.47
N ALA A 236 -14.91 10.00 -20.44
CA ALA A 236 -14.23 10.85 -19.46
C ALA A 236 -12.84 11.29 -19.96
N PRO A 237 -12.47 12.59 -19.85
CA PRO A 237 -11.18 13.08 -20.30
C PRO A 237 -10.06 12.66 -19.34
N ASN A 238 -9.29 11.65 -19.72
CA ASN A 238 -7.99 11.38 -19.12
C ASN A 238 -7.01 12.43 -19.66
N GLU A 239 -6.83 13.55 -18.93
CA GLU A 239 -6.27 14.84 -19.43
C GLU A 239 -4.90 14.75 -20.14
N ILE A 240 -4.19 13.62 -19.97
CA ILE A 240 -2.84 13.39 -20.46
C ILE A 240 -2.81 12.57 -21.77
N ALA A 241 -3.84 11.74 -22.05
CA ALA A 241 -3.87 10.86 -23.22
C ALA A 241 -5.30 10.45 -23.64
N ASP A 242 -5.64 10.61 -24.92
CA ASP A 242 -6.94 10.22 -25.47
C ASP A 242 -6.96 8.70 -25.77
N GLY A 243 -7.22 7.87 -24.77
CA GLY A 243 -7.32 6.41 -24.95
C GLY A 243 -7.10 5.60 -23.69
N PHE A 244 -7.30 4.29 -23.80
CA PHE A 244 -7.26 3.36 -22.68
C PHE A 244 -5.82 2.97 -22.30
N ILE A 245 -5.50 2.96 -20.99
CA ILE A 245 -4.17 2.70 -20.44
C ILE A 245 -4.18 1.56 -19.41
N LEU A 246 -3.25 0.61 -19.57
CA LEU A 246 -3.11 -0.57 -18.71
C LEU A 246 -1.67 -0.71 -18.17
N CYS A 247 -1.53 -1.01 -16.89
CA CYS A 247 -0.21 -1.26 -16.30
C CYS A 247 0.35 -2.64 -16.72
N PRO A 248 1.69 -2.82 -16.74
CA PRO A 248 2.33 -4.08 -17.13
C PRO A 248 1.85 -5.28 -16.30
N GLY A 249 1.66 -5.10 -14.99
CA GLY A 249 1.19 -6.17 -14.12
C GLY A 249 -0.23 -6.65 -14.44
N CYS A 250 -1.10 -5.80 -14.96
CA CYS A 250 -2.41 -6.26 -15.45
C CYS A 250 -2.25 -6.98 -16.81
N TYR A 251 -1.49 -6.39 -17.73
CA TYR A 251 -1.29 -6.95 -19.06
C TYR A 251 -0.68 -8.36 -19.03
N VAL A 252 0.28 -8.62 -18.13
CA VAL A 252 0.91 -9.95 -17.98
C VAL A 252 -0.02 -11.01 -17.41
N GLU A 253 -1.08 -10.62 -16.70
CA GLU A 253 -2.14 -11.51 -16.19
C GLU A 253 -3.23 -11.78 -17.26
N GLY A 254 -3.02 -11.32 -18.50
CA GLY A 254 -3.91 -11.51 -19.64
C GLY A 254 -4.88 -10.35 -19.87
N ARG A 255 -5.17 -9.54 -18.84
CA ARG A 255 -6.10 -8.39 -18.85
C ARG A 255 -5.80 -7.46 -20.03
N THR A 256 -6.83 -6.92 -20.66
CA THR A 256 -6.69 -6.13 -21.89
C THR A 256 -7.90 -5.20 -22.14
N CYS A 257 -7.84 -4.32 -23.15
CA CYS A 257 -9.00 -3.55 -23.58
C CYS A 257 -9.97 -4.40 -24.44
N LYS A 258 -11.18 -3.89 -24.68
CA LYS A 258 -12.20 -4.55 -25.53
C LYS A 258 -11.67 -4.99 -26.90
N CYS A 259 -10.96 -4.14 -27.66
CA CYS A 259 -10.43 -4.55 -28.98
C CYS A 259 -9.15 -5.43 -28.88
N GLY A 260 -8.34 -5.25 -27.82
CA GLY A 260 -7.10 -6.00 -27.59
C GLY A 260 -5.83 -5.39 -28.20
N SER A 261 -5.96 -4.30 -28.96
CA SER A 261 -4.88 -3.65 -29.73
C SER A 261 -3.90 -2.82 -28.88
N LEU A 262 -3.57 -3.28 -27.67
CA LEU A 262 -2.67 -2.62 -26.74
C LEU A 262 -1.21 -2.62 -27.27
N LYS A 263 -0.59 -1.44 -27.30
CA LYS A 263 0.82 -1.24 -27.67
C LYS A 263 1.67 -0.98 -26.42
N PRO A 264 2.87 -1.56 -26.28
CA PRO A 264 3.81 -1.21 -25.21
C PRO A 264 4.38 0.19 -25.43
N SER A 265 4.37 1.01 -24.39
CA SER A 265 4.82 2.40 -24.39
C SER A 265 5.57 2.75 -23.09
N GLN A 266 6.37 3.82 -23.11
CA GLN A 266 7.02 4.37 -21.91
C GLN A 266 6.89 5.90 -21.84
N TRP A 267 6.92 6.51 -20.66
CA TRP A 267 6.84 7.99 -20.50
C TRP A 267 8.13 8.74 -20.82
N ARG A 268 9.27 8.03 -20.72
CA ARG A 268 10.62 8.58 -20.89
C ARG A 268 11.55 7.46 -21.34
N ALA A 269 12.66 7.84 -21.97
CA ALA A 269 13.76 6.93 -22.23
C ALA A 269 14.21 6.27 -20.92
N PHE A 270 14.15 4.94 -20.85
CA PHE A 270 14.51 4.17 -19.65
C PHE A 270 15.95 4.43 -19.17
N GLU A 271 16.83 4.84 -20.09
CA GLU A 271 18.20 5.28 -19.79
C GLU A 271 18.27 6.44 -18.78
N THR A 272 17.24 7.30 -18.68
CA THR A 272 17.15 8.33 -17.63
C THR A 272 17.09 7.72 -16.23
N LEU A 273 16.40 6.57 -16.07
CA LEU A 273 16.32 5.86 -14.79
C LEU A 273 17.63 5.11 -14.48
N LEU A 274 18.30 4.56 -15.49
CA LEU A 274 19.63 3.96 -15.33
C LEU A 274 20.68 5.03 -14.98
N ALA A 275 20.64 6.21 -15.60
CA ALA A 275 21.49 7.33 -15.24
C ALA A 275 21.30 7.77 -13.77
N ALA A 276 20.04 7.85 -13.30
CA ALA A 276 19.73 8.11 -11.90
C ALA A 276 20.31 7.02 -10.96
N ARG A 277 20.17 5.74 -11.35
CA ARG A 277 20.75 4.60 -10.62
C ARG A 277 22.26 4.68 -10.52
N ARG A 278 22.96 4.88 -11.65
CA ARG A 278 24.43 4.94 -11.70
C ARG A 278 24.98 6.15 -10.94
N ALA A 279 24.29 7.29 -10.95
CA ALA A 279 24.63 8.44 -10.12
C ALA A 279 24.54 8.11 -8.61
N ALA A 280 23.48 7.43 -8.18
CA ALA A 280 23.33 6.97 -6.79
C ALA A 280 24.41 5.95 -6.39
N HIS A 281 24.71 5.00 -7.28
CA HIS A 281 25.74 3.98 -7.07
C HIS A 281 27.14 4.62 -6.92
N ALA A 282 27.51 5.54 -7.81
CA ALA A 282 28.76 6.28 -7.75
C ALA A 282 28.87 7.16 -6.49
N ALA A 283 27.79 7.86 -6.12
CA ALA A 283 27.75 8.68 -4.90
C ALA A 283 28.00 7.84 -3.64
N LEU A 284 27.42 6.62 -3.57
CA LEU A 284 27.68 5.68 -2.48
C LEU A 284 29.10 5.11 -2.52
N HIS A 285 29.60 4.72 -3.69
CA HIS A 285 30.97 4.21 -3.86
C HIS A 285 31.99 5.23 -3.34
N SER A 286 31.96 6.46 -3.86
CA SER A 286 32.85 7.54 -3.43
C SER A 286 32.54 8.10 -2.03
N TYR A 287 31.43 7.72 -1.39
CA TYR A 287 31.25 7.91 0.05
C TYR A 287 31.99 6.83 0.85
N TRP A 288 31.85 5.54 0.51
CA TRP A 288 32.52 4.45 1.23
C TRP A 288 34.04 4.44 1.04
N GLU A 289 34.55 4.79 -0.16
CA GLU A 289 35.99 4.97 -0.41
C GLU A 289 36.63 6.03 0.50
N ARG A 290 35.90 7.11 0.80
CA ARG A 290 36.35 8.16 1.74
C ARG A 290 36.23 7.74 3.21
N ASN A 291 35.53 6.64 3.51
CA ASN A 291 35.10 6.25 4.85
C ASN A 291 35.33 4.75 5.12
N THR A 292 36.52 4.25 4.80
CA THR A 292 36.88 2.81 4.82
C THR A 292 36.76 2.11 6.18
N THR A 293 36.68 2.86 7.29
CA THR A 293 36.44 2.34 8.64
C THR A 293 34.97 1.98 8.89
N LEU A 294 34.05 2.40 8.02
CA LEU A 294 32.61 2.15 8.16
C LEU A 294 32.21 0.86 7.44
N LYS A 295 31.31 0.09 8.07
CA LYS A 295 30.67 -1.06 7.41
C LYS A 295 29.77 -0.58 6.25
N GLN A 296 30.28 -0.73 5.03
CA GLN A 296 29.56 -0.55 3.78
C GLN A 296 28.28 -1.39 3.73
N VAL A 297 27.23 -0.86 3.08
CA VAL A 297 26.07 -1.62 2.65
C VAL A 297 26.38 -2.21 1.26
N PRO A 298 26.29 -3.53 1.04
CA PRO A 298 26.51 -4.13 -0.27
C PRO A 298 25.58 -3.54 -1.32
N LEU A 299 26.12 -3.23 -2.49
CA LEU A 299 25.38 -2.74 -3.65
C LEU A 299 25.40 -3.82 -4.75
N ARG A 300 24.40 -3.78 -5.63
CA ARG A 300 24.28 -4.71 -6.76
C ARG A 300 24.79 -4.07 -8.03
N GLU A 301 25.59 -4.78 -8.81
CA GLU A 301 26.04 -4.27 -10.11
C GLU A 301 24.90 -4.19 -11.12
N GLU A 302 24.96 -3.21 -12.02
CA GLU A 302 23.89 -2.97 -13.02
C GLU A 302 23.70 -4.18 -13.95
N ARG A 303 24.80 -4.84 -14.33
CA ARG A 303 24.80 -6.10 -15.07
C ARG A 303 24.05 -7.20 -14.31
N ASP A 304 24.26 -7.31 -13.01
CA ASP A 304 23.65 -8.36 -12.19
C ASP A 304 22.20 -8.06 -11.84
N LEU A 305 21.80 -6.79 -11.83
CA LEU A 305 20.41 -6.39 -11.75
C LEU A 305 19.63 -6.74 -13.03
N LEU A 306 20.15 -6.36 -14.21
CA LEU A 306 19.39 -6.40 -15.46
C LEU A 306 19.54 -7.70 -16.25
N HIS A 307 20.64 -8.45 -16.08
CA HIS A 307 20.95 -9.60 -16.94
C HIS A 307 21.09 -10.94 -16.18
N THR A 308 21.78 -10.98 -15.04
CA THR A 308 22.00 -12.26 -14.31
C THR A 308 20.92 -12.57 -13.28
N SER A 309 20.01 -11.63 -13.00
CA SER A 309 18.93 -11.77 -12.00
C SER A 309 18.11 -13.05 -12.16
N SER A 310 17.93 -13.79 -11.06
CA SER A 310 17.00 -14.92 -10.96
C SER A 310 15.55 -14.45 -11.13
N LYS A 311 15.12 -13.49 -10.30
CA LYS A 311 13.84 -12.78 -10.43
C LYS A 311 13.80 -12.05 -11.78
N LYS A 312 12.74 -12.28 -12.56
CA LYS A 312 12.52 -11.71 -13.89
C LYS A 312 11.46 -10.61 -13.85
N GLY A 313 11.70 -9.53 -14.60
CA GLY A 313 10.86 -8.34 -14.59
C GLY A 313 9.49 -8.51 -15.24
N ILE A 314 8.46 -7.91 -14.64
CA ILE A 314 7.08 -7.93 -15.15
C ILE A 314 7.00 -7.38 -16.59
N PHE A 315 7.55 -6.19 -16.88
CA PHE A 315 7.43 -5.59 -18.21
C PHE A 315 8.16 -6.41 -19.29
N SER A 316 9.34 -6.97 -18.99
CA SER A 316 10.00 -7.90 -19.91
C SER A 316 9.15 -9.12 -20.29
N ALA A 317 8.34 -9.66 -19.35
CA ALA A 317 7.39 -10.72 -19.66
C ALA A 317 6.21 -10.22 -20.53
N CYS A 318 5.73 -8.99 -20.28
CA CYS A 318 4.70 -8.36 -21.11
C CYS A 318 5.14 -8.23 -22.57
N ILE A 319 6.40 -7.87 -22.82
CA ILE A 319 6.96 -7.77 -24.18
C ILE A 319 6.94 -9.13 -24.90
N LEU A 320 7.28 -10.22 -24.20
CA LEU A 320 7.17 -11.59 -24.76
C LEU A 320 5.70 -11.94 -25.08
N LEU A 321 4.75 -11.52 -24.25
CA LEU A 321 3.31 -11.71 -24.51
C LEU A 321 2.82 -10.87 -25.70
N VAL A 322 3.33 -9.65 -25.92
CA VAL A 322 3.06 -8.85 -27.14
C VAL A 322 3.56 -9.57 -28.39
N GLU A 323 4.77 -10.13 -28.35
CA GLU A 323 5.31 -10.88 -29.49
C GLU A 323 4.49 -12.13 -29.79
N ARG A 324 4.10 -12.86 -28.75
CA ARG A 324 3.22 -14.02 -28.84
C ARG A 324 1.86 -13.66 -29.45
N ARG A 325 1.23 -12.57 -29.00
CA ARG A 325 -0.02 -12.01 -29.55
C ARG A 325 0.11 -11.41 -30.97
N LYS A 326 1.33 -11.18 -31.46
CA LYS A 326 1.60 -10.80 -32.86
C LYS A 326 1.89 -12.01 -33.76
N ALA A 327 2.49 -13.06 -33.20
CA ALA A 327 2.79 -14.30 -33.90
C ALA A 327 1.52 -15.12 -34.21
N PHE A 328 0.54 -15.10 -33.30
CA PHE A 328 -0.76 -15.75 -33.48
C PHE A 328 -1.85 -14.73 -33.81
N LYS A 329 -2.57 -14.93 -34.91
CA LYS A 329 -3.73 -14.11 -35.30
C LYS A 329 -5.01 -14.66 -34.68
N PRO A 330 -6.04 -13.84 -34.41
CA PRO A 330 -7.33 -14.31 -33.88
C PRO A 330 -8.13 -15.27 -34.79
N LYS A 331 -7.62 -15.61 -35.98
CA LYS A 331 -8.18 -16.61 -36.91
C LYS A 331 -7.44 -17.95 -36.85
N ASP A 332 -6.36 -18.04 -36.09
CA ASP A 332 -5.56 -19.26 -35.98
C ASP A 332 -6.28 -20.24 -35.05
N ALA A 333 -6.21 -21.54 -35.36
CA ALA A 333 -7.09 -22.54 -34.77
C ALA A 333 -6.94 -22.68 -33.24
N LEU A 334 -8.07 -22.66 -32.54
CA LEU A 334 -8.17 -23.00 -31.12
C LEU A 334 -7.51 -24.35 -30.84
N ARG A 335 -6.94 -24.49 -29.64
CA ARG A 335 -6.25 -25.71 -29.19
C ARG A 335 -6.82 -26.20 -27.87
N LYS A 336 -6.88 -27.52 -27.66
CA LYS A 336 -7.34 -28.09 -26.39
C LYS A 336 -6.27 -27.98 -25.30
N CYS A 337 -6.62 -27.26 -24.23
CA CYS A 337 -5.99 -27.41 -22.93
C CYS A 337 -6.18 -28.86 -22.45
N SER A 338 -5.09 -29.54 -22.11
CA SER A 338 -5.03 -30.99 -21.92
C SER A 338 -5.05 -31.36 -20.43
N THR A 339 -6.23 -31.31 -19.81
CA THR A 339 -6.44 -31.42 -18.34
C THR A 339 -7.47 -32.48 -17.95
N GLY A 340 -7.68 -33.49 -18.80
CA GLY A 340 -8.62 -34.58 -18.53
C GLY A 340 -10.06 -34.09 -18.66
N SER A 341 -10.87 -34.25 -17.60
CA SER A 341 -12.27 -33.80 -17.57
C SER A 341 -12.46 -32.28 -17.70
N LEU A 342 -11.44 -31.47 -17.35
CA LEU A 342 -11.48 -30.00 -17.44
C LEU A 342 -10.88 -29.45 -18.75
N SER A 343 -10.73 -30.31 -19.77
CA SER A 343 -10.15 -29.93 -21.06
C SER A 343 -11.08 -29.03 -21.86
N HIS A 344 -10.60 -27.84 -22.22
CA HIS A 344 -11.34 -26.83 -22.96
C HIS A 344 -10.49 -26.24 -24.09
N ASP A 345 -11.14 -25.60 -25.07
CA ASP A 345 -10.46 -24.94 -26.19
C ASP A 345 -9.94 -23.56 -25.78
N ILE A 346 -8.69 -23.23 -26.16
CA ILE A 346 -8.02 -21.96 -25.85
C ILE A 346 -7.39 -21.28 -27.07
N PRO A 347 -7.26 -19.93 -27.06
CA PRO A 347 -6.47 -19.18 -28.03
C PRO A 347 -5.01 -19.62 -28.10
N LEU A 348 -4.39 -19.48 -29.27
CA LEU A 348 -2.98 -19.85 -29.46
C LEU A 348 -2.01 -18.93 -28.72
N ASP A 349 -2.34 -17.65 -28.46
CA ASP A 349 -1.52 -16.80 -27.60
C ASP A 349 -1.55 -17.22 -26.12
N GLU A 350 -2.51 -18.05 -25.71
CA GLU A 350 -2.63 -18.59 -24.35
C GLU A 350 -2.09 -20.04 -24.21
N TRP A 351 -1.70 -20.65 -25.33
CA TRP A 351 -1.36 -22.08 -25.46
C TRP A 351 0.07 -22.42 -24.99
N VAL A 352 0.24 -22.73 -23.71
CA VAL A 352 1.51 -23.16 -23.12
C VAL A 352 1.74 -24.65 -23.41
N TYR A 353 2.52 -24.96 -24.46
CA TYR A 353 2.86 -26.32 -24.86
C TYR A 353 4.24 -26.77 -24.32
N CYS A 354 4.31 -27.99 -23.80
CA CYS A 354 5.56 -28.67 -23.49
C CYS A 354 5.78 -29.84 -24.45
N LYS A 355 6.94 -29.86 -25.12
CA LYS A 355 7.35 -30.93 -26.04
C LYS A 355 7.45 -32.28 -25.31
N GLU A 356 8.27 -32.36 -24.26
CA GLU A 356 8.53 -33.59 -23.48
C GLU A 356 7.25 -34.22 -22.90
N CYS A 357 6.30 -33.40 -22.46
CA CYS A 357 5.04 -33.90 -21.88
C CYS A 357 3.96 -34.19 -22.93
N HIS A 358 4.18 -33.81 -24.20
CA HIS A 358 3.18 -33.83 -25.29
C HIS A 358 1.81 -33.23 -24.90
N ARG A 359 1.82 -32.21 -24.02
CA ARG A 359 0.62 -31.59 -23.44
C ARG A 359 0.67 -30.08 -23.54
N ALA A 360 -0.51 -29.48 -23.69
CA ALA A 360 -0.71 -28.04 -23.63
C ALA A 360 -1.61 -27.65 -22.45
N ARG A 361 -1.41 -26.46 -21.88
CA ARG A 361 -2.28 -25.86 -20.88
C ARG A 361 -2.46 -24.36 -21.13
N CYS A 362 -3.53 -23.78 -20.56
CA CYS A 362 -3.69 -22.34 -20.46
C CYS A 362 -2.91 -21.78 -19.26
N PHE A 363 -2.74 -20.45 -19.20
CA PHE A 363 -2.07 -19.79 -18.08
C PHE A 363 -2.72 -20.08 -16.72
N SER A 364 -4.06 -20.17 -16.64
CA SER A 364 -4.79 -20.58 -15.41
C SER A 364 -4.42 -22.00 -14.98
N HIS A 365 -4.46 -22.97 -15.91
CA HIS A 365 -4.09 -24.36 -15.61
C HIS A 365 -2.59 -24.58 -15.39
N MET A 366 -1.72 -23.63 -15.76
CA MET A 366 -0.31 -23.63 -15.35
C MET A 366 -0.13 -23.08 -13.93
N LEU A 367 -0.95 -22.11 -13.52
CA LEU A 367 -1.00 -21.61 -12.15
C LEU A 367 -1.49 -22.70 -11.20
N TYR A 368 -2.74 -23.15 -11.30
CA TYR A 368 -3.32 -24.07 -10.30
C TYR A 368 -2.72 -25.50 -10.29
N ALA A 369 -2.05 -25.93 -11.38
CA ALA A 369 -1.47 -27.28 -11.44
C ALA A 369 0.04 -27.34 -11.13
N TYR A 370 0.77 -26.22 -11.27
CA TYR A 370 2.23 -26.18 -11.11
C TYR A 370 2.73 -24.97 -10.31
N ASP A 371 1.83 -24.17 -9.75
CA ASP A 371 2.10 -22.93 -9.00
C ASP A 371 2.91 -21.91 -9.82
N MET A 372 2.68 -21.87 -11.14
CA MET A 372 3.40 -21.00 -12.08
C MET A 372 2.59 -19.76 -12.49
N HIS A 373 3.08 -18.58 -12.16
CA HIS A 373 2.53 -17.31 -12.65
C HIS A 373 2.97 -17.01 -14.10
N ALA A 374 2.13 -16.31 -14.87
CA ALA A 374 2.38 -15.94 -16.26
C ALA A 374 3.77 -15.35 -16.53
N VAL A 375 4.29 -14.50 -15.63
CA VAL A 375 5.67 -13.96 -15.71
C VAL A 375 6.71 -15.08 -15.80
N GLN A 376 6.64 -16.07 -14.92
CA GLN A 376 7.60 -17.19 -14.85
C GLN A 376 7.50 -18.08 -16.11
N ILE A 377 6.28 -18.26 -16.63
CA ILE A 377 5.96 -19.06 -17.83
C ILE A 377 6.46 -18.37 -19.10
N LEU A 378 6.21 -17.08 -19.27
CA LEU A 378 6.68 -16.30 -20.42
C LEU A 378 8.21 -16.30 -20.50
N HIS A 379 8.89 -16.12 -19.36
CA HIS A 379 10.34 -16.27 -19.22
C HIS A 379 10.85 -17.73 -19.25
N ALA A 380 9.96 -18.73 -19.31
CA ALA A 380 10.32 -20.12 -19.58
C ALA A 380 10.26 -20.43 -21.08
N LEU A 381 9.25 -19.90 -21.78
CA LEU A 381 9.01 -20.12 -23.21
C LEU A 381 10.13 -19.58 -24.13
N THR A 382 11.07 -18.78 -23.61
CA THR A 382 12.28 -18.34 -24.34
C THR A 382 13.38 -19.41 -24.44
N ASP A 383 13.28 -20.50 -23.67
CA ASP A 383 14.18 -21.65 -23.71
C ASP A 383 13.34 -22.94 -23.62
N GLU A 384 13.31 -23.71 -24.70
CA GLU A 384 12.46 -24.90 -24.79
C GLU A 384 12.77 -25.95 -23.71
N LYS A 385 14.03 -26.04 -23.25
CA LYS A 385 14.44 -26.96 -22.18
C LYS A 385 13.98 -26.48 -20.81
N SER A 386 13.98 -25.16 -20.57
CA SER A 386 13.40 -24.55 -19.36
C SER A 386 11.92 -24.91 -19.17
N VAL A 387 11.11 -24.99 -20.24
CA VAL A 387 9.65 -25.17 -20.11
C VAL A 387 9.29 -26.47 -19.40
N HIS A 388 9.95 -27.59 -19.72
CA HIS A 388 9.69 -28.87 -19.04
C HIS A 388 10.16 -28.83 -17.58
N GLU A 389 11.45 -28.56 -17.36
CA GLU A 389 12.05 -28.70 -16.03
C GLU A 389 11.46 -27.70 -15.02
N ARG A 390 11.11 -26.48 -15.46
CA ARG A 390 10.47 -25.49 -14.57
C ARG A 390 9.10 -25.95 -14.09
N HIS A 391 8.18 -26.38 -14.96
CA HIS A 391 6.84 -26.76 -14.47
C HIS A 391 6.85 -28.08 -13.66
N LYS A 392 7.79 -28.98 -13.98
CA LYS A 392 8.07 -30.20 -13.22
C LYS A 392 8.58 -29.91 -11.79
N THR A 393 9.40 -28.87 -11.62
CA THR A 393 9.98 -28.49 -10.31
C THR A 393 9.24 -27.37 -9.58
N SER A 394 8.41 -26.58 -10.27
CA SER A 394 7.80 -25.35 -9.75
C SER A 394 6.98 -25.56 -8.49
N LYS A 395 6.13 -26.60 -8.43
CA LYS A 395 5.35 -26.91 -7.22
C LYS A 395 6.22 -27.24 -6.00
N ILE A 396 7.35 -27.93 -6.21
CA ILE A 396 8.33 -28.24 -5.15
C ILE A 396 9.04 -26.96 -4.70
N ASN A 397 9.50 -26.14 -5.65
CA ASN A 397 10.13 -24.84 -5.43
C ASN A 397 9.20 -23.85 -4.70
N TYR A 398 7.90 -23.86 -5.02
CA TYR A 398 6.85 -23.09 -4.34
C TYR A 398 6.74 -23.46 -2.86
N HIS A 399 6.51 -24.74 -2.56
CA HIS A 399 6.40 -25.21 -1.19
C HIS A 399 7.72 -25.04 -0.39
N GLN A 400 8.89 -25.23 -1.02
CA GLN A 400 10.20 -25.01 -0.39
C GLN A 400 10.48 -23.54 -0.04
N LYS A 401 9.87 -22.59 -0.75
CA LYS A 401 10.01 -21.15 -0.48
C LYS A 401 8.92 -20.59 0.43
N TRP A 402 7.86 -21.34 0.71
CA TRP A 402 6.68 -20.84 1.42
C TRP A 402 7.03 -20.19 2.77
N GLU A 403 7.73 -20.89 3.66
CA GLU A 403 8.09 -20.40 5.00
C GLU A 403 8.91 -19.10 4.94
N LEU A 404 9.78 -18.97 3.94
CA LEU A 404 10.62 -17.79 3.73
C LEU A 404 9.79 -16.62 3.17
N TYR A 405 8.89 -16.88 2.22
CA TYR A 405 7.97 -15.89 1.68
C TYR A 405 7.00 -15.35 2.74
N GLU A 406 6.37 -16.24 3.52
CA GLU A 406 5.48 -15.87 4.62
C GLU A 406 6.20 -14.99 5.65
N LYS A 407 7.44 -15.34 6.00
CA LYS A 407 8.29 -14.52 6.87
C LYS A 407 8.65 -13.17 6.24
N GLN A 408 9.01 -13.13 4.96
CA GLN A 408 9.30 -11.88 4.24
C GLN A 408 8.07 -10.96 4.19
N GLU A 409 6.86 -11.51 4.03
CA GLU A 409 5.61 -10.75 4.10
C GLU A 409 5.37 -10.18 5.50
N LYS A 410 5.50 -11.01 6.54
CA LYS A 410 5.35 -10.60 7.96
C LYS A 410 6.36 -9.53 8.37
N GLU A 411 7.57 -9.57 7.83
CA GLU A 411 8.64 -8.59 8.09
C GLU A 411 8.64 -7.38 7.12
N GLY A 412 7.76 -7.34 6.11
CA GLY A 412 7.68 -6.28 5.10
C GLY A 412 8.86 -6.23 4.11
N LYS A 413 9.62 -7.33 4.00
CA LYS A 413 10.87 -7.42 3.21
C LYS A 413 10.62 -7.77 1.75
N GLN A 414 11.69 -7.73 0.95
CA GLN A 414 11.63 -8.16 -0.46
C GLN A 414 11.18 -9.65 -0.53
N PRO A 415 10.20 -9.99 -1.38
CA PRO A 415 9.60 -11.32 -1.43
C PRO A 415 10.30 -12.23 -2.45
N GLU A 416 10.24 -13.54 -2.18
CA GLU A 416 10.54 -14.62 -3.11
C GLU A 416 9.76 -14.51 -4.43
N ASP A 417 10.29 -15.17 -5.47
CA ASP A 417 9.71 -15.20 -6.82
C ASP A 417 8.35 -15.92 -6.93
N ILE A 418 7.88 -16.53 -5.83
CA ILE A 418 6.59 -17.24 -5.72
C ILE A 418 5.39 -16.30 -5.47
N GLN A 419 5.63 -15.08 -5.00
CA GLN A 419 4.58 -14.13 -4.60
C GLN A 419 3.50 -13.92 -5.67
N LEU A 420 3.88 -13.83 -6.95
CA LEU A 420 2.90 -13.61 -8.02
C LEU A 420 2.03 -14.85 -8.29
N SER A 421 2.51 -16.04 -7.94
CA SER A 421 1.72 -17.26 -7.97
C SER A 421 0.76 -17.34 -6.78
N ASP A 422 1.23 -16.97 -5.59
CA ASP A 422 0.39 -16.87 -4.38
C ASP A 422 -0.77 -15.88 -4.60
N LEU A 423 -0.45 -14.60 -4.90
CA LEU A 423 -1.45 -13.55 -5.02
C LEU A 423 -2.47 -13.79 -6.15
N ALA A 424 -2.08 -14.50 -7.21
CA ALA A 424 -2.98 -14.90 -8.29
C ALA A 424 -3.88 -16.09 -7.92
N GLN A 425 -3.46 -16.98 -7.02
CA GLN A 425 -4.29 -18.07 -6.48
C GLN A 425 -5.19 -17.61 -5.34
N THR A 426 -4.71 -16.69 -4.48
CA THR A 426 -5.44 -16.21 -3.28
C THR A 426 -6.49 -15.15 -3.60
N PHE A 427 -6.20 -14.23 -4.54
CA PHE A 427 -7.07 -13.08 -4.83
C PHE A 427 -7.63 -13.17 -6.25
N THR A 428 -8.61 -14.06 -6.48
CA THR A 428 -9.27 -14.23 -7.78
C THR A 428 -10.44 -13.28 -8.01
N THR A 429 -10.94 -12.61 -6.97
CA THR A 429 -11.93 -11.53 -7.05
C THR A 429 -11.26 -10.18 -7.33
N CYS A 430 -11.73 -9.47 -8.37
CA CYS A 430 -11.28 -8.12 -8.69
C CYS A 430 -12.44 -7.17 -9.02
N LYS A 431 -12.17 -5.86 -8.88
CA LYS A 431 -13.18 -4.79 -8.93
C LYS A 431 -12.74 -3.69 -9.92
N PRO A 432 -12.81 -3.92 -11.24
CA PRO A 432 -12.18 -3.05 -12.22
C PRO A 432 -12.76 -1.62 -12.20
N LEU A 433 -11.93 -0.60 -12.39
CA LEU A 433 -12.39 0.80 -12.40
C LEU A 433 -13.32 1.11 -13.56
N HIS A 434 -12.96 0.66 -14.77
CA HIS A 434 -13.72 0.90 -15.99
C HIS A 434 -14.24 -0.44 -16.59
N PRO A 435 -15.17 -1.14 -15.91
CA PRO A 435 -15.64 -2.47 -16.31
C PRO A 435 -16.28 -2.47 -17.71
N GLY A 436 -16.75 -1.31 -18.17
CA GLY A 436 -17.28 -1.10 -19.52
C GLY A 436 -16.25 -1.12 -20.66
N PHE A 437 -14.94 -1.08 -20.39
CA PHE A 437 -13.88 -0.96 -21.41
C PHE A 437 -12.82 -2.07 -21.35
N VAL A 438 -12.74 -2.79 -20.23
CA VAL A 438 -11.78 -3.89 -19.99
C VAL A 438 -12.27 -5.26 -20.49
N ARG A 439 -11.34 -6.20 -20.57
CA ARG A 439 -11.57 -7.65 -20.47
C ARG A 439 -10.73 -8.21 -19.32
N PRO A 440 -11.30 -9.08 -18.46
CA PRO A 440 -10.58 -9.77 -17.39
C PRO A 440 -9.36 -10.58 -17.88
N GLY A 441 -8.47 -10.91 -16.94
CA GLY A 441 -7.32 -11.79 -17.15
C GLY A 441 -7.59 -13.24 -16.77
N TRP A 442 -6.55 -14.08 -16.91
CA TRP A 442 -6.62 -15.54 -16.72
C TRP A 442 -6.83 -16.00 -15.27
N TYR A 443 -6.73 -15.08 -14.32
CA TYR A 443 -6.80 -15.31 -12.87
C TYR A 443 -7.95 -14.53 -12.21
N ASP A 444 -8.80 -13.89 -13.01
CA ASP A 444 -9.92 -13.05 -12.55
C ASP A 444 -11.23 -13.84 -12.62
N GLU A 445 -11.49 -14.69 -11.63
CA GLU A 445 -12.67 -15.56 -11.58
C GLU A 445 -13.96 -14.77 -11.27
N ASN A 446 -13.88 -13.80 -10.35
CA ASN A 446 -15.03 -13.04 -9.87
C ASN A 446 -14.84 -11.54 -10.18
N ILE A 447 -15.73 -10.97 -11.00
CA ILE A 447 -15.68 -9.55 -11.40
C ILE A 447 -16.76 -8.78 -10.67
N GLU A 448 -16.38 -8.01 -9.64
CA GLU A 448 -17.28 -7.07 -8.98
C GLU A 448 -17.45 -5.81 -9.82
N ILE A 449 -18.52 -5.77 -10.60
CA ILE A 449 -18.95 -4.55 -11.29
C ILE A 449 -19.67 -3.64 -10.29
N ILE A 450 -18.97 -2.63 -9.77
CA ILE A 450 -19.65 -1.48 -9.18
C ILE A 450 -20.46 -0.84 -10.30
N ARG A 451 -21.79 -0.99 -10.26
CA ARG A 451 -22.67 -0.12 -11.03
C ARG A 451 -22.64 1.25 -10.36
N SER A 452 -22.01 2.21 -11.03
CA SER A 452 -22.01 3.59 -10.58
C SER A 452 -23.45 4.07 -10.42
N THR A 453 -23.81 4.49 -9.20
CA THR A 453 -25.13 5.05 -8.89
C THR A 453 -25.17 6.54 -9.23
N GLU A 454 -24.62 6.92 -10.39
CA GLU A 454 -24.53 8.31 -10.87
C GLU A 454 -25.91 8.95 -11.02
N GLY A 455 -26.89 8.19 -11.54
CA GLY A 455 -28.31 8.58 -11.56
C GLY A 455 -28.96 8.76 -10.18
N ASN A 456 -28.26 8.45 -9.09
CA ASN A 456 -28.71 8.65 -7.71
C ASN A 456 -27.88 9.73 -6.99
N LEU A 457 -26.56 9.84 -7.27
CA LEU A 457 -25.72 10.89 -6.68
C LEU A 457 -26.10 12.28 -7.20
N ASP A 458 -26.36 12.43 -8.50
CA ASP A 458 -26.83 13.71 -9.04
C ASP A 458 -28.29 14.00 -8.65
N HIS A 459 -29.14 12.97 -8.53
CA HIS A 459 -30.48 13.14 -7.98
C HIS A 459 -30.43 13.58 -6.50
N LEU A 460 -29.44 13.13 -5.72
CA LEU A 460 -29.21 13.59 -4.34
C LEU A 460 -28.66 15.03 -4.30
N LYS A 461 -27.69 15.40 -5.15
CA LYS A 461 -27.20 16.79 -5.29
C LYS A 461 -28.36 17.73 -5.65
N GLN A 462 -29.14 17.38 -6.66
CA GLN A 462 -30.26 18.19 -7.15
C GLN A 462 -31.38 18.28 -6.11
N LYS A 463 -31.63 17.21 -5.34
CA LYS A 463 -32.55 17.23 -4.19
C LYS A 463 -32.02 18.12 -3.05
N TYR A 464 -30.72 18.13 -2.78
CA TYR A 464 -30.10 19.04 -1.80
C TYR A 464 -30.20 20.51 -2.22
N TYR A 465 -29.89 20.83 -3.47
CA TYR A 465 -30.03 22.19 -4.02
C TYR A 465 -31.50 22.66 -4.03
N ASN A 466 -32.45 21.78 -4.34
CA ASN A 466 -33.88 22.13 -4.27
C ASN A 466 -34.36 22.30 -2.82
N LEU A 467 -33.78 21.57 -1.86
CA LEU A 467 -34.04 21.77 -0.43
C LEU A 467 -33.50 23.13 0.06
N THR A 468 -32.24 23.47 -0.24
CA THR A 468 -31.68 24.78 0.18
C THR A 468 -32.37 25.96 -0.50
N ALA A 469 -32.84 25.80 -1.74
CA ALA A 469 -33.64 26.82 -2.45
C ALA A 469 -35.06 27.02 -1.86
N SER A 470 -35.55 26.11 -1.01
CA SER A 470 -36.92 26.11 -0.47
C SER A 470 -37.04 26.53 1.01
N VAL A 471 -35.92 26.74 1.70
CA VAL A 471 -35.87 27.08 3.14
C VAL A 471 -35.89 28.60 3.39
N SER A 472 -36.07 29.41 2.33
CA SER A 472 -36.12 30.87 2.39
C SER A 472 -37.50 31.47 2.70
N ASP A 473 -38.56 30.67 2.90
CA ASP A 473 -39.90 31.17 3.28
C ASP A 473 -40.54 30.34 4.42
N ARG A 474 -41.30 31.06 5.27
CA ARG A 474 -42.25 30.65 6.32
C ARG A 474 -41.74 30.05 7.63
N SER A 475 -41.96 30.84 8.68
CA SER A 475 -42.07 30.40 10.06
C SER A 475 -43.41 29.70 10.35
N ARG A 476 -43.37 28.54 11.03
CA ARG A 476 -44.38 28.04 11.98
C ARG A 476 -43.87 26.76 12.71
N PRO A 477 -44.40 26.41 13.89
CA PRO A 477 -43.79 25.40 14.76
C PRO A 477 -44.18 23.95 14.40
N LEU A 478 -43.30 23.00 14.70
CA LEU A 478 -43.50 21.57 14.51
C LEU A 478 -44.28 20.93 15.67
N SER A 479 -45.35 20.21 15.35
CA SER A 479 -46.06 19.31 16.26
C SER A 479 -45.47 17.90 16.22
N LYS A 480 -45.54 17.18 17.34
CA LYS A 480 -45.02 15.80 17.50
C LYS A 480 -45.60 14.82 16.47
N VAL A 481 -44.74 13.95 15.94
CA VAL A 481 -45.10 12.65 15.33
C VAL A 481 -44.18 11.59 15.93
N SER A 482 -44.68 10.38 16.14
CA SER A 482 -44.02 9.34 16.95
C SER A 482 -44.09 7.95 16.31
N GLY A 483 -43.00 7.18 16.43
CA GLY A 483 -42.91 5.78 16.04
C GLY A 483 -42.21 5.56 14.68
N GLY A 484 -41.46 4.47 14.49
CA GLY A 484 -41.03 3.48 15.49
C GLY A 484 -40.45 2.21 14.87
N GLY A 485 -39.52 1.56 15.60
CA GLY A 485 -39.16 0.16 15.37
C GLY A 485 -37.93 -0.14 14.49
N ASN A 486 -36.71 0.10 15.00
CA ASN A 486 -35.56 -0.77 14.67
C ASN A 486 -34.39 -0.74 15.71
N GLU A 487 -34.63 -0.38 16.97
CA GLU A 487 -33.55 -0.08 17.94
C GLU A 487 -32.98 -1.33 18.66
N ASN A 488 -33.78 -2.39 18.84
CA ASN A 488 -33.44 -3.52 19.71
C ASN A 488 -32.26 -4.39 19.25
N ARG A 489 -31.70 -4.15 18.05
CA ARG A 489 -30.46 -4.82 17.58
C ARG A 489 -29.19 -3.96 17.71
N LYS A 490 -29.31 -2.67 18.01
CA LYS A 490 -28.14 -1.77 18.16
C LYS A 490 -27.62 -1.72 19.59
N ARG A 491 -28.53 -1.71 20.58
CA ARG A 491 -28.19 -1.41 21.99
C ARG A 491 -27.21 -2.40 22.62
N LEU A 492 -27.30 -3.68 22.26
CA LEU A 492 -26.41 -4.76 22.72
C LEU A 492 -24.93 -4.54 22.38
N PHE A 493 -24.61 -3.75 21.36
CA PHE A 493 -23.22 -3.52 20.93
C PHE A 493 -22.39 -2.77 21.98
N LEU A 494 -22.97 -1.79 22.67
CA LEU A 494 -22.27 -0.97 23.67
C LEU A 494 -22.28 -1.61 25.07
N ASP A 495 -23.39 -2.24 25.46
CA ASP A 495 -23.58 -2.76 26.82
C ASP A 495 -22.49 -3.80 27.19
N CYS A 496 -22.10 -4.69 26.26
CA CYS A 496 -21.04 -5.67 26.50
C CYS A 496 -19.66 -5.05 26.76
N VAL A 497 -19.27 -4.00 26.03
CA VAL A 497 -17.95 -3.34 26.19
C VAL A 497 -17.91 -2.46 27.45
N MET A 498 -19.06 -1.89 27.85
CA MET A 498 -19.16 -1.05 29.04
C MET A 498 -19.18 -1.86 30.36
N LEU A 499 -19.61 -3.13 30.33
CA LEU A 499 -19.67 -3.98 31.53
C LEU A 499 -18.27 -4.41 32.03
N GLU A 500 -17.33 -4.72 31.14
CA GLU A 500 -15.95 -5.08 31.53
C GLU A 500 -15.12 -3.89 32.01
N THR A 501 -15.43 -2.67 31.54
CA THR A 501 -14.71 -1.46 31.99
C THR A 501 -15.20 -0.96 33.36
N GLN A 502 -16.48 -1.11 33.69
CA GLN A 502 -17.01 -0.72 35.02
C GLN A 502 -16.57 -1.68 36.14
N THR A 503 -16.42 -2.98 35.86
CA THR A 503 -16.05 -4.00 36.86
C THR A 503 -14.62 -3.90 37.40
N ARG A 504 -13.79 -2.99 36.88
CA ARG A 504 -12.47 -2.63 37.44
C ARG A 504 -12.43 -1.28 38.17
N GLY A 505 -13.57 -0.61 38.34
CA GLY A 505 -13.64 0.73 38.93
C GLY A 505 -13.91 0.80 40.45
N VAL A 506 -14.22 -0.33 41.11
CA VAL A 506 -14.76 -0.35 42.48
C VAL A 506 -13.81 -1.01 43.48
N ASP A 507 -12.65 -0.39 43.71
CA ASP A 507 -11.85 -0.69 44.92
C ASP A 507 -10.85 0.45 45.27
N SER A 508 -11.36 1.64 45.60
CA SER A 508 -10.63 2.69 46.34
C SER A 508 -11.45 3.98 46.58
N ARG A 509 -12.19 4.04 47.70
CA ARG A 509 -12.62 5.33 48.29
C ARG A 509 -13.10 5.19 49.74
N ASN A 510 -12.23 5.49 50.70
CA ASN A 510 -12.61 5.63 52.12
C ASN A 510 -11.60 6.49 52.92
N ALA A 511 -11.70 7.82 52.82
CA ALA A 511 -11.06 8.78 53.72
C ALA A 511 -11.67 10.20 53.60
N ALA A 512 -11.74 10.90 54.74
CA ALA A 512 -12.23 12.27 54.97
C ALA A 512 -11.39 13.38 54.28
N SER A 513 -11.71 14.70 54.28
CA SER A 513 -12.75 15.52 54.96
C SER A 513 -12.95 16.85 54.16
N SER A 514 -14.14 17.45 54.02
CA SER A 514 -14.82 18.44 54.91
C SER A 514 -14.43 19.94 54.75
N ARG A 515 -15.44 20.84 54.92
CA ARG A 515 -15.44 22.34 54.84
C ARG A 515 -15.39 22.93 53.40
N SER A 516 -16.22 23.88 52.91
CA SER A 516 -17.02 25.05 53.41
C SER A 516 -16.23 26.37 53.47
N ALA A 517 -16.69 27.54 52.98
CA ALA A 517 -17.89 27.95 52.21
C ALA A 517 -17.73 29.41 51.65
N THR A 518 -18.72 29.92 50.88
CA THR A 518 -18.94 31.35 50.47
C THR A 518 -17.88 32.02 49.56
N SER A 519 -18.11 33.10 48.79
CA SER A 519 -19.28 34.02 48.61
C SER A 519 -19.47 34.49 47.15
N GLU A 520 -20.55 35.25 46.88
CA GLU A 520 -20.83 35.96 45.62
C GLU A 520 -20.11 37.34 45.52
N VAL A 521 -20.11 37.97 44.32
CA VAL A 521 -20.22 39.42 43.99
C VAL A 521 -20.16 39.61 42.45
N SER A 522 -20.59 40.76 41.91
CA SER A 522 -21.02 41.01 40.51
C SER A 522 -20.28 42.15 39.75
N ASP A 523 -20.71 42.35 38.48
CA ASP A 523 -20.70 43.60 37.66
C ASP A 523 -19.51 43.97 36.72
N GLY A 524 -19.86 44.72 35.64
CA GLY A 524 -18.99 45.20 34.53
C GLY A 524 -18.87 44.22 33.36
N VAL A 525 -19.37 44.41 32.12
CA VAL A 525 -19.68 45.60 31.26
C VAL A 525 -18.46 46.37 30.77
N GLU A 526 -18.08 46.15 29.50
CA GLU A 526 -17.94 47.21 28.50
C GLU A 526 -17.95 46.64 27.07
N ASP A 527 -18.18 47.53 26.10
CA ASP A 527 -18.41 47.25 24.67
C ASP A 527 -17.25 47.89 23.87
N GLU A 528 -16.78 47.28 22.78
CA GLU A 528 -16.30 48.08 21.65
C GLU A 528 -16.24 47.30 20.33
N SER A 529 -16.65 47.98 19.26
CA SER A 529 -16.66 47.45 17.90
C SER A 529 -15.92 48.41 16.96
N THR A 530 -15.28 47.89 15.91
CA THR A 530 -14.94 48.75 14.77
C THR A 530 -14.82 47.96 13.47
N ASN A 531 -15.40 48.52 12.40
CA ASN A 531 -15.26 48.02 11.03
C ASN A 531 -13.92 48.47 10.41
N CYS A 532 -13.46 47.73 9.41
CA CYS A 532 -12.74 48.33 8.29
C CYS A 532 -13.03 47.56 7.00
N SER A 533 -13.04 48.23 5.84
CA SER A 533 -13.66 47.72 4.61
C SER A 533 -13.16 48.43 3.35
N LEU A 534 -13.10 47.70 2.22
CA LEU A 534 -12.94 48.21 0.84
C LEU A 534 -11.51 48.78 0.52
N PHE A 535 -11.02 48.89 -0.72
CA PHE A 535 -11.48 48.36 -2.03
C PHE A 535 -10.28 48.23 -3.02
N ASP A 536 -10.38 47.27 -3.95
CA ASP A 536 -9.91 47.28 -5.35
C ASP A 536 -8.47 47.56 -5.81
N SER A 537 -8.21 47.08 -7.04
CA SER A 537 -6.99 47.23 -7.86
C SER A 537 -7.24 48.16 -9.05
N PRO A 538 -6.20 48.52 -9.83
CA PRO A 538 -6.39 48.73 -11.27
C PRO A 538 -5.40 47.95 -12.16
N ILE A 539 -5.63 48.03 -13.48
CA ILE A 539 -5.12 47.10 -14.51
C ILE A 539 -4.23 47.81 -15.57
N GLN A 540 -3.33 47.04 -16.18
CA GLN A 540 -2.55 47.19 -17.43
C GLN A 540 -2.78 48.41 -18.37
N SER A 541 -1.71 48.94 -18.98
CA SER A 541 -1.59 49.04 -20.46
C SER A 541 -0.20 49.47 -21.02
N THR A 542 0.36 48.60 -21.86
CA THR A 542 1.11 48.80 -23.13
C THR A 542 1.74 50.17 -23.54
N GLN A 543 3.03 50.20 -23.97
CA GLN A 543 3.45 50.22 -25.40
C GLN A 543 5.00 50.35 -25.65
N GLU A 544 5.43 49.75 -26.77
CA GLU A 544 6.57 49.97 -27.72
C GLU A 544 7.87 50.78 -27.40
N GLY A 545 9.01 50.34 -27.99
CA GLY A 545 9.73 51.26 -28.92
C GLY A 545 11.26 51.54 -28.82
N VAL A 546 12.13 50.59 -29.23
CA VAL A 546 13.41 50.85 -29.97
C VAL A 546 14.64 51.55 -29.30
N ARG A 547 15.66 50.73 -28.97
CA ARG A 547 17.15 50.91 -29.08
C ARG A 547 17.84 52.24 -28.62
N LYS A 548 18.79 52.11 -27.66
CA LYS A 548 20.22 52.49 -27.85
C LYS A 548 21.23 51.85 -26.86
N ARG A 549 22.46 51.71 -27.37
CA ARG A 549 23.71 51.06 -26.87
C ARG A 549 24.07 51.04 -25.35
N ARG A 550 24.54 49.85 -24.91
CA ARG A 550 25.73 49.55 -24.06
C ARG A 550 26.28 50.67 -23.12
N LYS A 551 26.32 50.39 -21.82
CA LYS A 551 27.54 49.84 -21.15
C LYS A 551 27.23 49.29 -19.73
N THR A 552 28.19 48.53 -19.21
CA THR A 552 28.16 47.74 -17.97
C THR A 552 28.35 48.53 -16.67
N THR A 553 27.58 48.21 -15.64
CA THR A 553 28.02 48.17 -14.23
C THR A 553 27.26 47.04 -13.50
N SER A 554 27.87 46.49 -12.45
CA SER A 554 27.37 45.34 -11.70
C SER A 554 26.89 45.73 -10.30
N HIS A 555 25.68 45.33 -9.91
CA HIS A 555 25.29 45.19 -8.51
C HIS A 555 24.44 43.94 -8.33
N ALA A 556 24.70 43.20 -7.25
CA ALA A 556 23.94 42.02 -6.86
C ALA A 556 22.81 42.41 -5.89
N LEU A 557 21.71 41.67 -5.93
CA LEU A 557 20.63 41.77 -4.94
C LEU A 557 20.90 40.80 -3.78
N PRO A 558 20.49 41.14 -2.53
CA PRO A 558 20.75 40.32 -1.35
C PRO A 558 19.90 39.04 -1.31
N SER A 559 20.36 38.04 -0.57
CA SER A 559 19.72 36.73 -0.43
C SER A 559 18.73 36.65 0.73
N ASN A 560 17.59 35.98 0.52
CA ASN A 560 16.63 35.66 1.57
C ASN A 560 17.24 34.72 2.63
N SER A 561 17.52 35.22 3.84
CA SER A 561 18.04 34.41 4.95
C SER A 561 17.40 34.67 6.32
N GLU A 562 16.40 35.56 6.42
CA GLU A 562 15.85 35.99 7.72
C GLU A 562 14.66 35.14 8.22
N PHE A 563 14.02 34.35 7.36
CA PHE A 563 12.93 33.46 7.78
C PHE A 563 13.38 32.18 8.51
N ALA A 564 14.69 31.91 8.53
CA ALA A 564 15.27 30.66 9.06
C ALA A 564 15.80 30.75 10.51
N ARG A 565 15.66 31.91 11.18
CA ARG A 565 16.20 32.13 12.55
C ARG A 565 15.14 32.26 13.65
N ALA A 566 13.85 32.21 13.32
CA ALA A 566 12.75 32.41 14.26
C ALA A 566 12.26 31.14 14.98
N LEU A 567 12.90 29.98 14.77
CA LEU A 567 12.46 28.67 15.28
C LEU A 567 13.44 27.97 16.24
N ASP A 568 14.69 28.43 16.36
CA ASP A 568 15.74 27.77 17.16
C ASP A 568 15.89 28.33 18.59
N SER A 569 14.99 29.21 19.05
CA SER A 569 15.15 29.95 20.31
C SER A 569 13.90 29.97 21.22
N ASN A 570 13.31 28.79 21.51
CA ASN A 570 12.48 28.62 22.72
C ASN A 570 12.25 27.14 23.11
N ILE A 571 13.32 26.41 23.45
CA ILE A 571 13.24 25.17 24.25
C ILE A 571 14.12 25.36 25.49
N GLN A 572 13.54 25.94 26.55
CA GLN A 572 14.12 25.88 27.88
C GLN A 572 13.82 24.52 28.53
N THR A 573 14.78 24.01 29.30
CA THR A 573 14.74 22.67 29.87
C THR A 573 13.82 22.56 31.09
N THR A 574 12.78 21.73 31.01
CA THR A 574 12.03 21.25 32.18
C THR A 574 12.45 19.83 32.54
N ASP A 575 12.90 19.61 33.78
CA ASP A 575 13.53 18.37 34.26
C ASP A 575 12.52 17.23 34.55
N THR A 576 12.15 16.46 33.52
CA THR A 576 11.26 15.29 33.67
C THR A 576 12.02 14.06 34.21
N LYS A 577 12.04 13.92 35.55
CA LYS A 577 12.52 12.71 36.23
C LYS A 577 11.67 11.49 35.88
N THR A 578 12.21 10.60 35.05
CA THR A 578 11.55 9.35 34.64
C THR A 578 11.51 8.35 35.80
N ILE A 579 10.34 8.17 36.43
CA ILE A 579 10.12 7.14 37.45
C ILE A 579 9.89 5.79 36.76
N ILE A 580 10.93 4.95 36.70
CA ILE A 580 10.84 3.60 36.13
C ILE A 580 10.26 2.62 37.17
N HIS A 581 8.96 2.38 37.12
CA HIS A 581 8.31 1.29 37.87
C HIS A 581 8.70 -0.08 37.29
N ARG A 582 9.80 -0.67 37.79
CA ARG A 582 10.18 -2.06 37.50
C ARG A 582 9.21 -3.03 38.18
N HIS A 583 8.21 -3.53 37.45
CA HIS A 583 7.50 -4.74 37.86
C HIS A 583 8.43 -5.96 37.79
N ARG A 584 8.76 -6.54 38.95
CA ARG A 584 9.42 -7.85 39.04
C ARG A 584 8.42 -8.94 38.68
N LEU A 585 8.55 -9.52 37.49
CA LEU A 585 8.00 -10.85 37.22
C LEU A 585 8.75 -11.87 38.08
N LYS A 586 8.02 -12.64 38.90
CA LYS A 586 8.57 -13.78 39.62
C LYS A 586 8.72 -14.95 38.65
N GLN A 587 9.90 -15.58 38.60
CA GLN A 587 10.03 -16.92 38.03
C GLN A 587 9.58 -17.97 39.06
N PRO A 588 9.00 -19.10 38.64
CA PRO A 588 8.75 -20.23 39.53
C PRO A 588 10.07 -20.94 39.89
N GLU A 589 10.20 -21.32 41.16
CA GLU A 589 11.39 -22.03 41.65
C GLU A 589 11.34 -23.51 41.28
N ASN A 590 12.44 -24.03 40.72
CA ASN A 590 12.52 -25.40 40.26
C ASN A 590 13.30 -26.25 41.27
N ASN A 591 12.61 -26.76 42.29
CA ASN A 591 13.13 -27.69 43.28
C ASN A 591 12.49 -29.07 43.09
N ASP A 592 13.19 -29.99 42.40
CA ASP A 592 13.65 -31.21 43.09
C ASP A 592 14.77 -31.95 42.34
N ARG A 593 15.67 -32.59 43.11
CA ARG A 593 16.79 -33.41 42.58
C ARG A 593 17.31 -34.37 43.67
N ARG A 594 16.79 -35.60 43.75
CA ARG A 594 17.57 -36.84 44.01
C ARG A 594 16.73 -38.12 44.09
N LYS A 595 17.43 -39.26 43.93
CA LYS A 595 17.00 -40.66 43.84
C LYS A 595 16.56 -41.03 42.41
N GLN A 596 17.09 -42.07 41.75
CA GLN A 596 18.08 -43.10 42.14
C GLN A 596 19.38 -43.05 41.29
N ARG A 597 20.32 -43.97 41.58
CA ARG A 597 21.58 -44.27 40.88
C ARG A 597 21.76 -45.80 40.88
N SER A 598 22.69 -46.31 40.06
CA SER A 598 23.11 -47.74 39.92
C SER A 598 22.00 -48.73 39.47
N ALA A 599 22.24 -49.77 38.69
CA ALA A 599 23.44 -50.24 37.93
C ALA A 599 22.94 -50.73 36.53
N GLU A 600 23.65 -51.42 35.63
CA GLU A 600 24.94 -52.13 35.66
C GLU A 600 25.47 -52.31 34.21
N GLU A 601 26.72 -52.73 34.02
CA GLU A 601 27.28 -53.07 32.69
C GLU A 601 27.23 -54.59 32.44
N THR A 602 27.09 -55.04 31.18
CA THR A 602 28.09 -55.93 30.50
C THR A 602 27.67 -56.47 29.11
N HIS A 603 28.65 -56.46 28.20
CA HIS A 603 28.93 -57.36 27.05
C HIS A 603 27.90 -58.41 26.53
N LEU A 604 27.68 -58.45 25.19
CA LEU A 604 28.43 -59.36 24.28
C LEU A 604 28.12 -59.16 22.76
N ASN A 605 28.89 -59.83 21.91
CA ASN A 605 28.96 -59.67 20.43
C ASN A 605 27.87 -60.44 19.66
N GLY A 606 27.57 -60.03 18.40
CA GLY A 606 26.92 -60.91 17.41
C GLY A 606 26.47 -60.24 16.09
N THR A 607 27.10 -60.59 14.96
CA THR A 607 26.67 -60.27 13.57
C THR A 607 27.34 -61.22 12.54
N PRO A 608 26.83 -61.34 11.29
CA PRO A 608 25.50 -61.01 10.77
C PRO A 608 24.70 -62.34 10.59
N PRO A 609 24.44 -63.00 9.42
CA PRO A 609 24.41 -62.65 7.99
C PRO A 609 23.02 -62.84 7.31
N SER A 610 22.91 -62.44 6.02
CA SER A 610 21.98 -62.95 4.96
C SER A 610 20.45 -62.80 5.12
N SER A 611 19.63 -62.73 4.06
CA SER A 611 19.80 -62.32 2.64
C SER A 611 18.45 -62.39 1.89
N GLN A 612 18.21 -61.48 0.91
CA GLN A 612 17.24 -61.65 -0.21
C GLN A 612 15.75 -61.75 0.22
N GLU A 613 14.70 -61.58 -0.60
CA GLU A 613 14.48 -61.28 -2.04
C GLU A 613 13.05 -60.68 -2.17
N LEU A 614 12.60 -59.97 -3.23
CA LEU A 614 13.23 -59.47 -4.46
C LEU A 614 12.55 -58.14 -4.85
#